data_AF-A0A4Y2U5J4-F1
#
_entry.id   AF-A0A4Y2U5J4-F1
#
_cell.length_a   1.000
_cell.length_b   1.000
_cell.length_c   1.000
_cell.angle_alpha   90.00
_cell.angle_beta   90.00
_cell.angle_gamma   90.00
#
_symmetry.space_group_name_H-M   'P 1'
#
loop_
_entity.id
_entity.type
_entity.pdbx_description
1 polymer ?
#
loop_
_entity_poly.entity_id
_entity_poly.type
_entity_poly.pdbx_seq_one_letter_code
_entity_poly.pdbx_strand_id
1 'polypeptide(L)'
;MYGRQARGPLAILKSSWSGEVPLPTNISQSAVDYLQELKLKMEQAAEQVKIFAERKQQTYADYFKRKTTSKSFMPGDQIYLLIPDSSNKLYARWTGPGEIIKHIPPHSYLVKLPDGRKK
;
A
#
# COMPACT_ATOMS: atom_id res chain seq x y z
N MET A 1 26.95 2.32 3.68
CA MET A 1 26.14 1.65 2.64
C MET A 1 26.07 0.17 3.01
N TYR A 2 25.01 -0.24 3.70
CA TYR A 2 24.90 -1.61 4.24
C TYR A 2 24.06 -2.46 3.28
N GLY A 3 24.72 -3.07 2.30
CA GLY A 3 24.14 -4.11 1.45
C GLY A 3 25.05 -5.32 1.46
N ARG A 4 24.49 -6.51 1.70
CA ARG A 4 25.24 -7.75 1.44
C ARG A 4 25.38 -7.89 -0.08
N GLN A 5 26.57 -8.21 -0.55
CA GLN A 5 26.79 -8.53 -1.97
C GLN A 5 25.95 -9.77 -2.32
N ALA A 6 25.11 -9.66 -3.35
CA ALA A 6 24.32 -10.78 -3.83
C ALA A 6 25.26 -11.92 -4.28
N ARG A 7 25.17 -13.09 -3.65
CA ARG A 7 25.95 -14.25 -4.04
C ARG A 7 25.30 -14.90 -5.26
N GLY A 8 25.93 -14.72 -6.42
CA GLY A 8 25.54 -15.44 -7.63
C GLY A 8 25.92 -16.93 -7.57
N PRO A 9 25.38 -17.77 -8.47
CA PRO A 9 25.62 -19.22 -8.48
C PRO A 9 27.11 -19.58 -8.58
N LEU A 10 27.89 -18.82 -9.37
CA LEU A 10 29.34 -19.03 -9.48
C LEU A 10 30.11 -18.70 -8.20
N ALA A 11 29.67 -17.68 -7.46
CA ALA A 11 30.28 -17.34 -6.18
C ALA A 11 29.98 -18.43 -5.13
N ILE A 12 28.78 -19.01 -5.17
CA ILE A 12 28.38 -20.14 -4.32
C ILE A 12 29.25 -21.37 -4.65
N LEU A 13 29.37 -21.72 -5.94
CA LEU A 13 30.23 -22.83 -6.39
C LEU A 13 31.69 -22.65 -5.97
N LYS A 14 32.27 -21.47 -6.20
CA LYS A 14 33.63 -21.15 -5.77
C LYS A 14 33.80 -21.36 -4.27
N SER A 15 32.89 -20.82 -3.45
CA SER A 15 32.95 -20.94 -1.98
C SER A 15 32.74 -22.38 -1.47
N SER A 16 31.98 -23.18 -2.22
CA SER A 16 31.75 -24.58 -1.92
C SER A 16 32.99 -25.43 -2.23
N TRP A 17 33.66 -25.17 -3.35
CA TRP A 17 34.90 -25.87 -3.72
C TRP A 17 36.13 -25.40 -2.94
N SER A 18 36.16 -24.13 -2.49
CA SER A 18 37.22 -23.63 -1.62
C SER A 18 37.05 -24.06 -0.15
N GLY A 19 35.98 -24.77 0.19
CA GLY A 19 35.71 -25.25 1.55
C GLY A 19 35.28 -24.16 2.53
N GLU A 20 35.07 -22.93 2.05
CA GLU A 20 34.56 -21.81 2.86
C GLU A 20 33.11 -22.04 3.33
N VAL A 21 32.34 -22.83 2.57
CA VAL A 21 30.98 -23.24 2.93
C VAL A 21 30.94 -24.77 3.03
N PRO A 22 30.61 -25.33 4.22
CA PRO A 22 30.48 -26.77 4.37
C PRO A 22 29.32 -27.27 3.51
N LEU A 23 29.61 -28.21 2.61
CA LEU A 23 28.60 -28.94 1.86
C LEU A 23 27.85 -29.87 2.83
N PRO A 24 26.52 -29.90 2.81
CA PRO A 24 25.79 -30.89 3.58
C PRO A 24 26.16 -32.28 3.05
N THR A 25 26.73 -33.13 3.91
CA THR A 25 27.18 -34.49 3.55
C THR A 25 26.02 -35.44 3.26
N ASN A 26 24.79 -35.03 3.59
CA ASN A 26 23.56 -35.80 3.46
C ASN A 26 22.65 -35.22 2.36
N ILE A 27 23.11 -35.15 1.11
CA ILE A 27 22.24 -34.85 -0.03
C ILE A 27 21.58 -36.17 -0.46
N SER A 28 20.67 -36.68 0.38
CA SER A 28 19.90 -37.89 0.07
C SER A 28 18.62 -37.58 -0.72
N GLN A 29 18.23 -36.30 -0.83
CA GLN A 29 17.09 -35.86 -1.61
C GLN A 29 17.51 -35.54 -3.03
N SER A 30 16.78 -36.07 -4.01
CA SER A 30 16.95 -35.66 -5.40
C SER A 30 16.72 -34.15 -5.51
N ALA A 31 17.46 -33.47 -6.38
CA ALA A 31 17.26 -32.04 -6.64
C ALA A 31 15.80 -31.72 -7.02
N VAL A 32 15.10 -32.69 -7.63
CA VAL A 32 13.68 -32.60 -7.98
C VAL A 32 12.81 -32.53 -6.73
N ASP A 33 13.05 -33.40 -5.74
CA ASP A 33 12.26 -33.46 -4.50
C ASP A 33 12.41 -32.16 -3.70
N TYR A 34 13.64 -31.64 -3.63
CA TYR A 34 13.92 -30.37 -2.98
C TYR A 34 13.17 -29.21 -3.64
N LEU A 35 13.18 -29.13 -4.97
CA LEU A 35 12.46 -28.07 -5.70
C LEU A 35 10.95 -28.18 -5.53
N GLN A 36 10.41 -29.40 -5.47
CA GLN A 36 8.99 -29.63 -5.18
C GLN A 36 8.62 -29.18 -3.76
N GLU A 37 9.43 -29.55 -2.76
CA GLU A 37 9.21 -29.12 -1.36
C GLU A 37 9.33 -27.60 -1.21
N LEU A 38 10.31 -26.98 -1.89
CA LEU A 38 10.47 -25.53 -1.91
C LEU A 38 9.25 -24.84 -2.49
N LYS A 39 8.73 -25.34 -3.62
CA LYS A 39 7.52 -24.81 -4.26
C LYS A 39 6.33 -24.87 -3.30
N LEU A 40 6.10 -26.03 -2.67
CA LEU A 40 5.03 -26.21 -1.69
C LEU A 40 5.14 -25.21 -0.53
N LYS A 41 6.34 -25.04 0.03
CA LYS A 41 6.58 -24.08 1.12
C LYS A 41 6.32 -22.64 0.71
N MET A 42 6.69 -22.26 -0.52
CA MET A 42 6.43 -20.92 -1.04
C MET A 42 4.93 -20.68 -1.26
N GLU A 43 4.19 -21.66 -1.75
CA GLU A 43 2.73 -21.58 -1.91
C GLU A 43 2.04 -21.39 -0.56
N GLN A 44 2.39 -22.21 0.43
CA GLN A 44 1.89 -22.07 1.81
C GLN A 44 2.22 -20.71 2.43
N ALA A 45 3.45 -20.23 2.23
CA ALA A 45 3.86 -18.91 2.70
C ALA A 45 3.06 -17.78 2.01
N ALA A 46 2.81 -17.90 0.70
CA ALA A 46 2.04 -16.92 -0.05
C ALA A 46 0.58 -16.84 0.43
N GLU A 47 -0.06 -17.98 0.70
CA GLU A 47 -1.39 -18.03 1.29
C GLU A 47 -1.43 -17.33 2.64
N GLN A 48 -0.45 -17.60 3.50
CA GLN A 48 -0.39 -17.00 4.83
C GLN A 48 -0.14 -15.49 4.79
N VAL A 49 0.72 -15.04 3.88
CA VAL A 49 0.96 -13.61 3.62
C VAL A 49 -0.32 -12.93 3.15
N LYS A 50 -1.10 -13.56 2.28
CA LYS A 50 -2.38 -13.01 1.80
C LYS A 50 -3.35 -12.78 2.97
N ILE A 51 -3.53 -13.77 3.83
CA ILE A 51 -4.42 -13.67 5.01
C ILE A 51 -3.95 -12.54 5.94
N PHE A 52 -2.65 -12.44 6.19
CA PHE A 52 -2.10 -11.39 7.04
C PHE A 52 -2.25 -10.00 6.42
N ALA A 53 -2.00 -9.87 5.11
CA ALA A 53 -2.16 -8.62 4.38
C ALA A 53 -3.61 -8.13 4.43
N GLU A 54 -4.59 -9.01 4.20
CA GLU A 54 -6.01 -8.69 4.30
C GLU A 54 -6.40 -8.21 5.71
N ARG A 55 -5.96 -8.93 6.75
CA ARG A 55 -6.18 -8.52 8.15
C ARG A 55 -5.55 -7.16 8.45
N LYS A 56 -4.32 -6.92 8.00
CA LYS A 56 -3.64 -5.63 8.18
C LYS A 56 -4.38 -4.51 7.46
N GLN A 57 -4.83 -4.73 6.24
CA GLN A 57 -5.61 -3.77 5.48
C GLN A 57 -6.94 -3.44 6.18
N GLN A 58 -7.64 -4.44 6.71
CA GLN A 58 -8.86 -4.23 7.49
C GLN A 58 -8.60 -3.41 8.76
N THR A 59 -7.60 -3.81 9.57
CA THR A 59 -7.27 -3.06 10.79
C THR A 59 -6.87 -1.60 10.51
N TYR A 60 -6.17 -1.36 9.40
CA TYR A 60 -5.83 -0.01 8.95
C TYR A 60 -7.10 0.77 8.58
N ALA A 61 -7.97 0.18 7.75
CA ALA A 61 -9.23 0.80 7.36
C ALA A 61 -10.10 1.14 8.58
N ASP A 62 -10.22 0.22 9.54
CA ASP A 62 -10.98 0.43 10.77
C ASP A 62 -10.37 1.56 11.61
N TYR A 63 -9.05 1.57 11.78
CA TYR A 63 -8.37 2.61 12.56
C TYR A 63 -8.68 4.03 12.04
N PHE A 64 -8.60 4.24 10.71
CA PHE A 64 -8.90 5.54 10.12
C PHE A 64 -10.41 5.84 10.07
N LYS A 65 -11.26 4.82 9.89
CA LYS A 65 -12.72 4.99 9.87
C LYS A 65 -13.31 5.24 11.26
N ARG A 66 -12.67 4.81 12.35
CA ARG A 66 -13.20 4.89 13.75
C ARG A 66 -13.73 6.26 14.16
N LYS A 67 -13.10 7.35 13.70
CA LYS A 67 -13.53 8.74 14.02
C LYS A 67 -14.21 9.45 12.85
N THR A 68 -14.45 8.75 11.75
CA THR A 68 -15.08 9.34 10.57
C THR A 68 -16.59 9.42 10.80
N THR A 69 -17.13 10.64 10.76
CA THR A 69 -18.57 10.88 10.72
C THR A 69 -19.03 10.93 9.28
N SER A 70 -20.13 10.24 8.95
CA SER A 70 -20.77 10.35 7.64
C SER A 70 -21.31 11.76 7.46
N LYS A 71 -20.71 12.53 6.55
CA LYS A 71 -21.19 13.85 6.14
C LYS A 71 -21.87 13.72 4.79
N SER A 72 -23.16 14.01 4.75
CA SER A 72 -23.95 14.13 3.53
C SER A 72 -24.46 15.55 3.42
N PHE A 73 -24.45 16.09 2.20
CA PHE A 73 -24.94 17.43 1.93
C PHE A 73 -25.97 17.39 0.80
N MET A 74 -26.88 18.36 0.80
CA MET A 74 -27.89 18.52 -0.24
C MET A 74 -27.52 19.66 -1.19
N PRO A 75 -27.99 19.62 -2.45
CA PRO A 75 -27.93 20.79 -3.32
C PRO A 75 -28.57 22.01 -2.63
N GLY A 76 -27.87 23.14 -2.65
CA GLY A 76 -28.25 24.37 -1.95
C GLY A 76 -27.55 24.59 -0.60
N ASP A 77 -26.90 23.57 -0.02
CA ASP A 77 -26.14 23.74 1.22
C ASP A 77 -24.91 24.62 1.01
N GLN A 78 -24.62 25.48 1.99
CA GLN A 78 -23.43 26.32 2.02
C GLN A 78 -22.30 25.63 2.79
N ILE A 79 -21.13 25.50 2.16
CA ILE A 79 -19.96 24.85 2.75
C ILE A 79 -18.68 25.68 2.54
N TYR A 80 -17.71 25.51 3.44
CA TYR A 80 -16.35 25.99 3.26
C TYR A 80 -15.48 24.87 2.70
N LEU A 81 -14.63 25.19 1.70
CA LEU A 81 -13.63 24.27 1.15
C LEU A 81 -12.23 24.66 1.57
N LEU A 82 -11.43 23.68 1.97
CA LEU A 82 -10.00 23.86 2.17
C LEU A 82 -9.28 23.69 0.83
N ILE A 83 -8.83 24.79 0.24
CA ILE A 83 -8.21 24.82 -1.10
C ILE A 83 -6.72 25.20 -0.97
N PRO A 84 -5.80 24.45 -1.61
CA PRO A 84 -4.40 24.87 -1.66
C PRO A 84 -4.27 26.16 -2.48
N ASP A 85 -3.66 27.18 -1.87
CA ASP A 85 -3.52 28.53 -2.43
C ASP A 85 -2.11 28.80 -2.98
N SER A 86 -1.18 27.87 -2.80
CA SER A 86 0.22 27.99 -3.25
C SER A 86 0.75 26.68 -3.85
N SER A 87 1.91 26.76 -4.50
CA SER A 87 2.65 25.58 -4.96
C SER A 87 3.17 24.71 -3.81
N ASN A 88 3.19 25.24 -2.58
CA ASN A 88 3.64 24.50 -1.42
C ASN A 88 2.47 23.68 -0.84
N LYS A 89 2.65 22.35 -0.82
CA LYS A 89 1.64 21.36 -0.41
C LYS A 89 1.17 21.49 1.04
N LEU A 90 1.86 22.27 1.87
CA LEU A 90 1.51 22.48 3.28
C LEU A 90 0.56 23.65 3.52
N TYR A 91 0.40 24.56 2.55
CA TYR A 91 -0.49 25.71 2.69
C TYR A 91 -1.82 25.45 1.99
N ALA A 92 -2.90 25.57 2.76
CA ALA A 92 -4.26 25.58 2.27
C ALA A 92 -5.09 26.57 3.08
N ARG A 93 -6.05 27.21 2.42
CA ARG A 93 -6.94 28.21 3.02
C ARG A 93 -8.39 27.78 2.91
N TRP A 94 -9.14 27.98 3.99
CA TRP A 94 -10.59 27.86 3.94
C TRP A 94 -11.17 28.96 3.05
N THR A 95 -11.85 28.55 2.00
CA THR A 95 -12.51 29.40 1.00
C THR A 95 -14.00 29.12 1.06
N GLY A 96 -14.83 30.16 1.18
CA GLY A 96 -16.28 29.98 1.23
C GLY A 96 -17.01 31.21 1.79
N PRO A 97 -18.33 31.09 1.98
CA PRO A 97 -19.16 29.90 1.71
C PRO A 97 -19.41 29.67 0.21
N GLY A 98 -19.32 28.41 -0.23
CA GLY A 98 -19.70 27.96 -1.57
C GLY A 98 -20.95 27.09 -1.53
N GLU A 99 -21.74 27.10 -2.59
CA GLU A 99 -23.02 26.39 -2.68
C GLU A 99 -22.87 25.06 -3.42
N ILE A 100 -23.45 23.98 -2.87
CA ILE A 100 -23.47 22.69 -3.55
C ILE A 100 -24.50 22.71 -4.69
N ILE A 101 -24.05 22.47 -5.92
CA ILE A 101 -24.91 22.38 -7.10
C ILE A 101 -25.47 20.97 -7.27
N LYS A 102 -24.62 19.95 -7.10
CA LYS A 102 -24.96 18.57 -7.43
C LYS A 102 -24.18 17.58 -6.58
N HIS A 103 -24.86 16.53 -6.12
CA HIS A 103 -24.23 15.35 -5.55
C HIS A 103 -23.83 14.37 -6.67
N ILE A 104 -22.57 13.92 -6.65
CA ILE A 104 -21.98 12.93 -7.55
C ILE A 104 -21.63 11.69 -6.69
N PRO A 105 -22.41 10.61 -6.77
CA PRO A 105 -22.15 9.41 -5.99
C PRO A 105 -20.74 8.84 -6.23
N PRO A 106 -20.10 8.23 -5.22
CA PRO A 106 -20.62 7.96 -3.87
C PRO A 106 -20.39 9.08 -2.84
N HIS A 107 -19.35 9.91 -2.99
CA HIS A 107 -18.93 10.91 -1.98
C HIS A 107 -18.41 12.23 -2.57
N SER A 108 -18.71 12.51 -3.84
CA SER A 108 -18.25 13.71 -4.53
C SER A 108 -19.37 14.73 -4.66
N TYR A 109 -19.04 16.00 -4.60
CA TYR A 109 -20.01 17.10 -4.73
C TYR A 109 -19.44 18.14 -5.67
N LEU A 110 -20.30 18.71 -6.51
CA LEU A 110 -19.96 19.87 -7.32
C LEU A 110 -20.35 21.14 -6.55
N VAL A 111 -19.38 22.00 -6.29
CA VAL A 111 -19.54 23.22 -5.50
C VAL A 111 -19.27 24.45 -6.35
N LYS A 112 -20.15 25.45 -6.23
CA LYS A 112 -19.97 26.79 -6.78
C LYS A 112 -19.35 27.70 -5.74
N LEU A 113 -18.13 28.13 -5.99
CA LEU A 113 -17.44 29.12 -5.15
C LEU A 113 -17.96 30.55 -5.44
N PRO A 114 -17.79 31.49 -4.50
CA PRO A 114 -18.17 32.90 -4.71
C PRO A 114 -17.47 33.53 -5.92
N ASP A 115 -16.25 33.09 -6.23
CA ASP A 115 -15.47 33.54 -7.40
C ASP A 115 -16.03 33.02 -8.75
N GLY A 116 -17.18 32.31 -8.75
CA GLY A 116 -17.79 31.72 -9.93
C GLY A 116 -17.14 30.41 -10.40
N ARG A 117 -16.00 30.02 -9.82
CA ARG A 117 -15.31 28.76 -10.08
C ARG A 117 -16.14 27.58 -9.58
N LYS A 118 -16.25 26.52 -10.39
CA LYS A 118 -16.87 25.25 -10.00
C LYS A 118 -15.76 24.26 -9.62
N LYS A 119 -15.91 23.61 -8.47
CA LYS A 119 -14.96 22.62 -7.94
C LYS A 119 -15.65 21.34 -7.52
#